data_AF-A0A2K5VI80-F1
#
_entry.id   AF-A0A2K5VI80-F1
#
_cell.length_a   1.000
_cell.length_b   1.000
_cell.length_c   1.000
_cell.angle_alpha   90.00
_cell.angle_beta   90.00
_cell.angle_gamma   90.00
#
_symmetry.space_group_name_H-M   'P 1'
#
loop_
_entity.id
_entity.type
_entity.pdbx_description
1 polymer ?
#
loop_
_entity_poly.entity_id
_entity_poly.type
_entity_poly.pdbx_seq_one_letter_code
_entity_poly.pdbx_strand_id
1 'polypeptide(L)'
;MAAAMAASSLTVTLGRLVSACSRSILRPSGPGAASLWSASRRFNSQSTSFPPGYVPRTSLSSPPWPEVVLPDPVEETRHHAEVVRRVNELIATGQYGRLFAVVHFASRQWKVTSEDLILIGNELDLACGERIRLEKVLLVGADNFTLLGKPLLGKDLVRVEATVIEKTESWPRIIMRFRKRKNFKKKRIVVTPQTVLRINSIEIAPCLS
;
A
#
# COMPACT_ATOMS: atom_id res chain seq x y z
N MET A 1 7.33 19.50 -35.60
CA MET A 1 6.84 18.10 -35.57
C MET A 1 6.24 17.83 -34.20
N ALA A 2 4.97 18.18 -34.03
CA ALA A 2 4.22 17.97 -32.80
C ALA A 2 3.13 16.93 -33.06
N ALA A 3 3.20 15.78 -32.38
CA ALA A 3 2.23 14.70 -32.49
C ALA A 3 1.12 14.91 -31.45
N ALA A 4 -0.12 15.03 -31.93
CA ALA A 4 -1.32 15.07 -31.10
C ALA A 4 -1.78 13.64 -30.78
N MET A 5 -1.87 13.32 -29.49
CA MET A 5 -2.41 12.05 -28.99
C MET A 5 -3.93 12.15 -28.85
N ALA A 6 -4.65 11.33 -29.62
CA ALA A 6 -6.10 11.23 -29.61
C ALA A 6 -6.57 10.36 -28.42
N ALA A 7 -7.53 10.88 -27.66
CA ALA A 7 -8.21 10.16 -26.58
C ALA A 7 -9.34 9.28 -27.15
N SER A 8 -9.30 7.98 -26.87
CA SER A 8 -10.37 7.04 -27.23
C SER A 8 -11.35 6.89 -26.07
N SER A 9 -12.60 7.30 -26.28
CA SER A 9 -13.73 7.08 -25.37
C SER A 9 -14.32 5.68 -25.56
N LEU A 10 -14.35 4.87 -24.51
CA LEU A 10 -15.03 3.57 -24.50
C LEU A 10 -16.53 3.78 -24.21
N THR A 11 -17.38 3.46 -25.18
CA THR A 11 -18.83 3.42 -25.02
C THR A 11 -19.26 2.06 -24.47
N VAL A 12 -19.84 2.04 -23.27
CA VAL A 12 -20.44 0.86 -22.64
C VAL A 12 -21.89 0.74 -23.10
N THR A 13 -22.22 -0.32 -23.85
CA THR A 13 -23.60 -0.64 -24.25
C THR A 13 -24.24 -1.63 -23.29
N LEU A 14 -25.28 -1.20 -22.59
CA LEU A 14 -26.17 -2.04 -21.78
C LEU A 14 -27.09 -2.87 -22.68
N GLY A 15 -26.75 -4.14 -22.90
CA GLY A 15 -27.58 -5.10 -23.61
C GLY A 15 -28.72 -5.63 -22.74
N ARG A 16 -29.96 -5.30 -23.12
CA ARG A 16 -31.22 -5.74 -22.49
C ARG A 16 -31.66 -7.03 -23.17
N LEU A 17 -31.65 -8.17 -22.46
CA LEU A 17 -32.18 -9.44 -23.00
C LEU A 17 -33.70 -9.48 -22.84
N VAL A 18 -34.39 -9.54 -23.99
CA VAL A 18 -35.85 -9.70 -24.11
C VAL A 18 -36.17 -11.19 -24.14
N SER A 19 -37.05 -11.62 -23.22
CA SER A 19 -37.62 -12.97 -23.19
C SER A 19 -38.68 -13.10 -24.30
N ALA A 20 -38.47 -14.04 -25.22
CA ALA A 20 -39.46 -14.41 -26.23
C ALA A 20 -39.93 -15.84 -25.97
N CYS A 21 -41.15 -15.96 -25.42
CA CYS A 21 -41.88 -17.21 -25.32
C CYS A 21 -42.49 -17.56 -26.69
N SER A 22 -41.90 -18.53 -27.40
CA SER A 22 -42.53 -19.12 -28.59
C SER A 22 -43.24 -20.42 -28.21
N ARG A 23 -44.57 -20.39 -28.28
CA ARG A 23 -45.48 -21.51 -28.08
C ARG A 23 -45.64 -22.24 -29.43
N SER A 24 -45.19 -23.47 -29.54
CA SER A 24 -45.50 -24.33 -30.70
C SER A 24 -46.23 -25.58 -30.23
N ILE A 25 -47.49 -25.69 -30.65
CA ILE A 25 -48.36 -26.85 -30.48
C ILE A 25 -48.12 -27.78 -31.67
N LEU A 26 -47.78 -29.04 -31.41
CA LEU A 26 -47.92 -30.12 -32.39
C LEU A 26 -48.68 -31.28 -31.75
N ARG A 27 -49.72 -31.71 -32.46
CA ARG A 27 -50.67 -32.78 -32.14
C ARG A 27 -50.03 -34.18 -32.34
N PRO A 28 -50.60 -35.23 -31.72
CA PRO A 28 -49.98 -36.54 -31.61
C PRO A 28 -50.34 -37.48 -32.77
N SER A 29 -49.46 -38.45 -33.07
CA SER A 29 -49.76 -39.58 -33.94
C SER A 29 -49.20 -40.89 -33.37
N GLY A 30 -50.10 -41.82 -33.05
CA GLY A 30 -49.88 -43.27 -33.15
C GLY A 30 -49.38 -44.01 -31.90
N PRO A 31 -50.02 -45.13 -31.49
CA PRO A 31 -49.57 -45.98 -30.40
C PRO A 31 -48.50 -46.94 -30.92
N GLY A 32 -47.23 -46.62 -30.66
CA GLY A 32 -46.09 -47.51 -30.86
C GLY A 32 -45.77 -48.24 -29.56
N ALA A 33 -45.79 -49.57 -29.63
CA ALA A 33 -45.55 -50.53 -28.56
C ALA A 33 -44.58 -50.05 -27.46
N ALA A 34 -45.06 -50.09 -26.21
CA ALA A 34 -44.23 -50.01 -25.03
C ALA A 34 -43.30 -51.22 -24.96
N SER A 35 -42.11 -51.09 -25.54
CA SER A 35 -40.99 -51.96 -25.20
C SER A 35 -40.49 -51.52 -23.82
N LEU A 36 -40.86 -52.33 -22.81
CA LEU A 36 -40.20 -52.35 -21.51
C LEU A 36 -38.76 -52.82 -21.71
N TRP A 37 -37.91 -51.93 -22.24
CA TRP A 37 -36.48 -52.09 -22.11
C TRP A 37 -36.17 -51.58 -20.71
N SER A 38 -36.12 -52.52 -19.78
CA SER A 38 -35.33 -52.40 -18.58
C SER A 38 -33.95 -51.91 -19.00
N ALA A 39 -33.75 -50.60 -18.92
CA ALA A 39 -32.44 -50.01 -18.84
C ALA A 39 -31.89 -50.44 -17.49
N SER A 40 -31.45 -51.70 -17.43
CA SER A 40 -30.40 -52.15 -16.55
C SER A 40 -29.20 -51.29 -16.92
N ARG A 41 -29.17 -50.06 -16.38
CA ARG A 41 -27.92 -49.37 -16.13
C ARG A 41 -27.16 -50.37 -15.28
N ARG A 42 -26.29 -51.13 -15.92
CA ARG A 42 -25.12 -51.68 -15.25
C ARG A 42 -24.44 -50.45 -14.69
N PHE A 43 -24.78 -50.12 -13.45
CA PHE A 43 -23.89 -49.39 -12.58
C PHE A 43 -22.69 -50.31 -12.47
N ASN A 44 -21.75 -50.13 -13.40
CA ASN A 44 -20.39 -50.56 -13.17
C ASN A 44 -19.93 -49.63 -12.05
N SER A 45 -20.12 -50.08 -10.82
CA SER A 45 -19.76 -49.39 -9.59
C SER A 45 -18.25 -49.33 -9.52
N GLN A 46 -17.63 -48.54 -10.38
CA GLN A 46 -16.34 -47.97 -10.03
C GLN A 46 -16.67 -46.93 -8.96
N SER A 47 -16.71 -47.40 -7.71
CA SER A 47 -16.74 -46.58 -6.52
C SER A 47 -15.51 -45.68 -6.56
N THR A 48 -15.67 -44.53 -7.21
CA THR A 48 -14.73 -43.42 -7.14
C THR A 48 -14.83 -42.92 -5.72
N SER A 49 -13.93 -43.42 -4.87
CA SER A 49 -13.90 -43.05 -3.46
C SER A 49 -13.50 -41.58 -3.38
N PHE A 50 -14.47 -40.70 -3.16
CA PHE A 50 -14.19 -39.32 -2.83
C PHE A 50 -13.56 -39.26 -1.43
N PRO A 51 -12.49 -38.47 -1.22
CA PRO A 51 -11.92 -38.31 0.10
C PRO A 51 -12.97 -37.68 1.04
N PRO A 52 -12.93 -38.00 2.35
CA PRO A 52 -13.76 -37.32 3.33
C PRO A 52 -13.48 -35.81 3.26
N GLY A 53 -14.52 -35.02 2.95
CA GLY A 53 -14.41 -33.56 2.78
C GLY A 53 -14.47 -33.04 1.33
N TYR A 54 -14.61 -33.91 0.33
CA TYR A 54 -14.85 -33.47 -1.05
C TYR A 54 -16.23 -32.81 -1.21
N VAL A 55 -16.27 -31.59 -1.72
CA VAL A 55 -17.49 -30.85 -2.04
C VAL A 55 -17.57 -30.63 -3.55
N PRO A 56 -18.68 -31.02 -4.23
CA PRO A 56 -18.85 -30.77 -5.66
C PRO A 56 -18.79 -29.30 -6.01
N ARG A 57 -18.23 -28.97 -7.17
CA ARG A 57 -18.06 -27.59 -7.60
C ARG A 57 -19.42 -26.91 -7.82
N THR A 58 -19.69 -25.91 -6.99
CA THR A 58 -20.84 -25.00 -7.04
C THR A 58 -20.38 -23.55 -6.84
N SER A 59 -21.30 -22.59 -6.95
CA SER A 59 -21.03 -21.16 -6.68
C SER A 59 -20.56 -20.87 -5.25
N LEU A 60 -20.82 -21.78 -4.29
CA LEU A 60 -20.47 -21.63 -2.88
C LEU A 60 -19.53 -22.75 -2.37
N SER A 61 -19.08 -23.64 -3.26
CA SER A 61 -18.20 -24.77 -2.91
C SER A 61 -16.78 -24.36 -2.54
N SER A 62 -16.30 -23.25 -3.11
CA SER A 62 -15.02 -22.64 -2.80
C SER A 62 -15.24 -21.16 -2.52
N PRO A 63 -14.34 -20.51 -1.78
CA PRO A 63 -14.36 -19.07 -1.67
C PRO A 63 -14.34 -18.39 -3.05
N PRO A 64 -14.86 -17.17 -3.17
CA PRO A 64 -14.86 -16.43 -4.44
C PRO A 64 -13.47 -15.96 -4.86
N TRP A 65 -12.47 -15.95 -3.96
CA TRP A 65 -11.09 -15.57 -4.26
C TRP A 65 -10.28 -16.77 -4.79
N PRO A 66 -9.28 -16.52 -5.64
CA PRO A 66 -8.40 -17.56 -6.14
C PRO A 66 -7.59 -18.17 -4.99
N GLU A 67 -7.37 -19.48 -5.07
CA GLU A 67 -6.42 -20.16 -4.21
C GLU A 67 -5.00 -19.79 -4.63
N VAL A 68 -4.18 -19.33 -3.67
CA VAL A 68 -2.80 -18.90 -3.89
C VAL A 68 -1.87 -19.82 -3.12
N VAL A 69 -0.91 -20.42 -3.82
CA VAL A 69 0.14 -21.25 -3.23
C VAL A 69 1.41 -20.41 -3.08
N LEU A 70 1.97 -20.39 -1.87
CA LEU A 70 3.23 -19.69 -1.59
C LEU A 70 4.43 -20.52 -2.11
N PRO A 71 5.55 -19.87 -2.48
CA PRO A 71 6.78 -20.56 -2.85
C PRO A 71 7.39 -21.35 -1.67
N ASP A 72 8.34 -22.23 -1.97
CA ASP A 72 9.13 -22.94 -0.96
C ASP A 72 10.04 -21.95 -0.19
N PRO A 73 10.03 -21.94 1.16
CA PRO A 73 10.88 -21.06 1.96
C PRO A 73 12.38 -21.14 1.63
N VAL A 74 12.89 -22.29 1.18
CA VAL A 74 14.32 -22.44 0.84
C VAL A 74 14.66 -21.65 -0.43
N GLU A 75 13.78 -21.67 -1.43
CA GLU A 75 13.94 -20.92 -2.67
C GLU A 75 13.77 -19.42 -2.45
N GLU A 76 12.78 -19.02 -1.64
CA GLU A 76 12.57 -17.61 -1.27
C GLU A 76 13.79 -17.02 -0.56
N THR A 77 14.40 -17.76 0.37
CA THR A 77 15.58 -17.29 1.12
C THR A 77 16.75 -17.01 0.18
N ARG A 78 16.96 -17.86 -0.83
CA ARG A 78 18.00 -17.65 -1.86
C ARG A 78 17.67 -16.44 -2.72
N HIS A 79 16.42 -16.29 -3.14
CA HIS A 79 15.97 -15.16 -3.94
C HIS A 79 16.13 -13.82 -3.18
N HIS A 80 15.74 -13.78 -1.91
CA HIS A 80 15.91 -12.60 -1.06
C HIS A 80 17.39 -12.21 -0.91
N ALA A 81 18.27 -13.16 -0.64
CA ALA A 81 19.70 -12.90 -0.54
C ALA A 81 20.29 -12.34 -1.86
N GLU A 82 19.85 -12.87 -3.00
CA GLU A 82 20.28 -12.37 -4.31
C GLU A 82 19.80 -10.92 -4.56
N VAL A 83 18.55 -10.61 -4.25
CA VAL A 83 17.98 -9.26 -4.39
C VAL A 83 18.72 -8.27 -3.49
N VAL A 84 18.96 -8.64 -2.22
CA VAL A 84 19.72 -7.80 -1.27
C VAL A 84 21.12 -7.53 -1.78
N ARG A 85 21.82 -8.55 -2.31
CA ARG A 85 23.14 -8.39 -2.90
C ARG A 85 23.13 -7.39 -4.06
N ARG A 86 22.18 -7.52 -5.00
CA ARG A 86 22.04 -6.59 -6.13
C ARG A 86 21.78 -5.15 -5.67
N VAL A 87 20.93 -4.95 -4.67
CA VAL A 87 20.67 -3.61 -4.10
C VAL A 87 21.93 -3.06 -3.42
N ASN A 88 22.69 -3.89 -2.70
CA ASN A 88 23.94 -3.47 -2.08
C ASN A 88 24.99 -3.04 -3.12
N GLU A 89 25.07 -3.75 -4.26
CA GLU A 89 25.91 -3.37 -5.40
C GLU A 89 25.48 -2.03 -6.00
N LEU A 90 24.18 -1.77 -6.15
CA LEU A 90 23.66 -0.47 -6.62
C LEU A 90 24.01 0.68 -5.67
N ILE A 91 23.94 0.44 -4.37
CA ILE A 91 24.32 1.44 -3.35
C ILE A 91 25.83 1.68 -3.38
N ALA A 92 26.64 0.61 -3.44
CA ALA A 92 28.10 0.71 -3.47
C ALA A 92 28.62 1.41 -4.73
N THR A 93 27.97 1.21 -5.87
CA THR A 93 28.29 1.88 -7.14
C THR A 93 27.76 3.32 -7.21
N GLY A 94 26.93 3.75 -6.24
CA GLY A 94 26.33 5.08 -6.23
C GLY A 94 25.25 5.27 -7.32
N GLN A 95 24.71 4.19 -7.86
CA GLN A 95 23.69 4.22 -8.93
C GLN A 95 22.29 4.50 -8.36
N TYR A 96 22.15 5.62 -7.65
CA TYR A 96 20.87 6.09 -7.14
C TYR A 96 20.73 7.60 -7.38
N GLY A 97 19.50 8.02 -7.68
CA GLY A 97 19.15 9.43 -7.81
C GLY A 97 18.92 10.10 -6.45
N ARG A 98 18.04 11.10 -6.44
CA ARG A 98 17.64 11.78 -5.21
C ARG A 98 16.95 10.81 -4.26
N LEU A 99 17.41 10.79 -3.00
CA LEU A 99 16.83 9.98 -1.94
C LEU A 99 15.73 10.75 -1.20
N PHE A 100 14.76 10.00 -0.69
CA PHE A 100 13.79 10.49 0.29
C PHE A 100 13.79 9.57 1.50
N ALA A 101 13.47 10.11 2.67
CA ALA A 101 13.37 9.38 3.90
C ALA A 101 12.06 9.68 4.63
N VAL A 102 11.61 8.73 5.45
CA VAL A 102 10.57 8.95 6.45
C VAL A 102 11.23 8.98 7.81
N VAL A 103 11.26 10.15 8.42
CA VAL A 103 11.89 10.38 9.72
C VAL A 103 10.84 10.56 10.80
N HIS A 104 11.04 9.95 11.96
CA HIS A 104 10.21 10.18 13.14
C HIS A 104 10.88 11.20 14.05
N PHE A 105 10.37 12.43 14.05
CA PHE A 105 10.91 13.55 14.81
C PHE A 105 9.80 14.35 15.48
N ALA A 106 10.02 14.80 16.71
CA ALA A 106 9.03 15.52 17.53
C ALA A 106 7.66 14.82 17.59
N SER A 107 7.65 13.50 17.80
CA SER A 107 6.44 12.65 17.88
C SER A 107 5.57 12.65 16.62
N ARG A 108 6.15 13.00 15.46
CA ARG A 108 5.49 12.98 14.16
C ARG A 108 6.40 12.34 13.12
N GLN A 109 5.80 11.79 12.09
CA GLN A 109 6.52 11.26 10.94
C GLN A 109 6.53 12.30 9.82
N TRP A 110 7.69 12.49 9.22
CA TRP A 110 7.90 13.45 8.14
C TRP A 110 8.47 12.71 6.93
N LYS A 111 7.85 12.88 5.77
CA LYS A 111 8.45 12.52 4.48
C LYS A 111 9.36 13.67 4.08
N VAL A 112 10.64 13.40 3.93
CA VAL A 112 11.67 14.41 3.72
C VAL A 112 12.57 14.03 2.55
N THR A 113 13.04 15.01 1.81
CA THR A 113 14.10 14.90 0.82
C THR A 113 15.23 15.86 1.18
N SER A 114 16.37 15.75 0.48
CA SER A 114 17.45 16.72 0.62
C SER A 114 16.94 18.14 0.34
N GLU A 115 17.40 19.11 1.12
CA GLU A 115 17.08 20.54 1.03
C GLU A 115 15.67 20.97 1.44
N ASP A 116 14.82 20.04 1.89
CA ASP A 116 13.46 20.37 2.35
C ASP A 116 13.45 21.08 3.70
N LEU A 117 12.40 21.89 3.91
CA LEU A 117 12.12 22.58 5.17
C LEU A 117 11.04 21.87 5.97
N ILE A 118 11.26 21.75 7.29
CA ILE A 118 10.33 21.13 8.24
C ILE A 118 10.05 22.12 9.35
N LEU A 119 8.76 22.39 9.59
CA LEU A 119 8.30 23.22 10.70
C LEU A 119 7.92 22.36 11.90
N ILE A 120 8.63 22.53 13.01
CA ILE A 120 8.34 21.86 14.28
C ILE A 120 7.66 22.84 15.22
N GLY A 121 6.54 22.43 15.82
CA GLY A 121 5.74 23.26 16.73
C GLY A 121 6.23 23.27 18.18
N ASN A 122 7.54 23.07 18.37
CA ASN A 122 8.22 23.07 19.67
C ASN A 122 9.51 23.89 19.54
N GLU A 123 9.99 24.38 20.67
CA GLU A 123 11.35 24.92 20.79
C GLU A 123 12.36 23.78 20.93
N LEU A 124 13.49 23.89 20.24
CA LEU A 124 14.65 23.01 20.42
C LEU A 124 15.77 23.83 21.08
N ASP A 125 16.47 23.25 22.06
CA ASP A 125 17.58 23.88 22.78
C ASP A 125 18.89 23.87 21.97
N LEU A 126 18.81 24.31 20.71
CA LEU A 126 19.92 24.32 19.73
C LEU A 126 20.06 25.73 19.16
N ALA A 127 21.27 26.22 18.91
CA ALA A 127 21.43 27.51 18.25
C ALA A 127 21.04 27.44 16.76
N CYS A 128 20.63 28.57 16.19
CA CYS A 128 20.44 28.68 14.74
C CYS A 128 21.78 28.44 14.02
N GLY A 129 21.80 27.59 13.01
CA GLY A 129 22.99 27.16 12.29
C GLY A 129 23.60 25.84 12.78
N GLU A 130 23.13 25.28 13.91
CA GLU A 130 23.62 23.99 14.38
C GLU A 130 23.13 22.82 13.52
N ARG A 131 24.04 21.87 13.28
CA ARG A 131 23.76 20.63 12.55
C ARG A 131 23.40 19.52 13.53
N ILE A 132 22.30 18.84 13.25
CA ILE A 132 21.81 17.68 14.00
C ILE A 132 21.67 16.47 13.11
N ARG A 133 21.93 15.30 13.69
CA ARG A 133 21.68 14.01 13.05
C ARG A 133 20.33 13.47 13.50
N LEU A 134 19.43 13.21 12.55
CA LEU A 134 18.15 12.58 12.84
C LEU A 134 18.33 11.06 12.90
N GLU A 135 18.25 10.48 14.10
CA GLU A 135 18.53 9.06 14.31
C GLU A 135 17.39 8.12 13.89
N LYS A 136 16.14 8.56 14.08
CA LYS A 136 14.96 7.71 13.92
C LYS A 136 14.45 7.77 12.48
N VAL A 137 15.05 6.95 11.61
CA VAL A 137 14.63 6.78 10.22
C VAL A 137 13.85 5.47 10.08
N LEU A 138 12.65 5.54 9.52
CA LEU A 138 11.77 4.37 9.33
C LEU A 138 11.94 3.77 7.93
N LEU A 139 12.08 4.62 6.94
CA LEU A 139 12.16 4.25 5.54
C LEU A 139 13.13 5.18 4.80
N VAL A 140 13.89 4.63 3.86
CA VAL A 140 14.62 5.40 2.84
C VAL A 140 14.28 4.84 1.47
N GLY A 141 14.00 5.72 0.52
CA GLY A 141 13.67 5.33 -0.84
C GLY A 141 14.51 6.07 -1.86
N ALA A 142 14.91 5.33 -2.89
CA ALA A 142 15.41 5.83 -4.15
C ALA A 142 14.33 5.62 -5.23
N ASP A 143 14.69 5.84 -6.49
CA ASP A 143 13.82 5.59 -7.65
C ASP A 143 13.53 4.09 -7.83
N ASN A 144 14.58 3.26 -7.73
CA ASN A 144 14.52 1.83 -8.08
C ASN A 144 14.43 0.88 -6.87
N PHE A 145 14.72 1.37 -5.65
CA PHE A 145 14.70 0.53 -4.45
C PHE A 145 14.21 1.31 -3.23
N THR A 146 13.67 0.58 -2.26
CA THR A 146 13.26 1.13 -0.96
C THR A 146 13.75 0.24 0.17
N LEU A 147 14.27 0.87 1.22
CA LEU A 147 14.74 0.24 2.44
C LEU A 147 13.75 0.57 3.56
N LEU A 148 13.17 -0.45 4.18
CA LEU A 148 12.13 -0.32 5.18
C LEU A 148 12.59 -0.98 6.49
N GLY A 149 12.56 -0.20 7.58
CA GLY A 149 12.97 -0.65 8.90
C GLY A 149 11.93 -1.53 9.60
N LYS A 150 12.37 -2.24 10.64
CA LYS A 150 11.50 -3.05 11.51
C LYS A 150 11.73 -2.72 12.99
N PRO A 151 11.18 -1.62 13.53
CA PRO A 151 10.48 -0.52 12.86
C PRO A 151 11.42 0.60 12.34
N LEU A 152 12.66 0.65 12.81
CA LEU A 152 13.67 1.65 12.43
C LEU A 152 14.76 0.98 11.59
N LEU A 153 15.43 1.79 10.76
CA LEU A 153 16.66 1.39 10.07
C LEU A 153 17.87 1.54 11.00
N GLY A 154 18.92 0.76 10.73
CA GLY A 154 20.17 0.81 11.49
C GLY A 154 20.85 2.18 11.36
N LYS A 155 21.47 2.66 12.44
CA LYS A 155 22.23 3.92 12.44
C LYS A 155 23.43 3.87 11.50
N ASP A 156 24.00 2.70 11.26
CA ASP A 156 25.16 2.58 10.38
C ASP A 156 24.77 2.62 8.91
N LEU A 157 23.52 2.26 8.61
CA LEU A 157 22.98 2.21 7.26
C LEU A 157 22.60 3.59 6.72
N VAL A 158 22.01 4.45 7.56
CA VAL A 158 21.46 5.74 7.12
C VAL A 158 21.95 6.90 8.00
N ARG A 159 22.32 7.99 7.35
CA ARG A 159 22.66 9.26 7.99
C ARG A 159 21.81 10.38 7.38
N VAL A 160 20.88 10.89 8.17
CA VAL A 160 20.09 12.08 7.83
C VAL A 160 20.58 13.25 8.66
N GLU A 161 21.06 14.30 8.00
CA GLU A 161 21.51 15.52 8.65
C GLU A 161 20.56 16.67 8.39
N ALA A 162 20.31 17.45 9.43
CA ALA A 162 19.48 18.65 9.36
C ALA A 162 20.16 19.82 10.04
N THR A 163 19.84 21.04 9.63
CA THR A 163 20.32 22.28 10.24
C THR A 163 19.15 23.08 10.77
N VAL A 164 19.30 23.70 11.94
CA VAL A 164 18.33 24.68 12.44
C VAL A 164 18.51 25.98 11.66
N ILE A 165 17.48 26.45 10.96
CA ILE A 165 17.53 27.73 10.24
C ILE A 165 17.05 28.86 11.14
N GLU A 166 15.81 28.75 11.59
CA GLU A 166 15.14 29.82 12.33
C GLU A 166 14.32 29.26 13.49
N LYS A 167 14.18 30.09 14.51
CA LYS A 167 13.23 29.92 15.60
C LYS A 167 12.26 31.07 15.54
N THR A 168 10.99 30.76 15.37
CA THR A 168 9.93 31.74 15.19
C THR A 168 8.76 31.43 16.11
N GLU A 169 7.86 32.38 16.27
CA GLU A 169 6.61 32.18 16.97
C GLU A 169 5.48 31.93 15.97
N SER A 170 4.53 31.06 16.32
CA SER A 170 3.37 30.84 15.46
C SER A 170 2.51 32.09 15.38
N TRP A 171 1.72 32.20 14.32
CA TRP A 171 0.63 33.18 14.29
C TRP A 171 -0.28 33.05 15.54
N PRO A 172 -0.83 34.17 16.06
CA PRO A 172 -1.58 34.18 17.31
C PRO A 172 -2.89 33.39 17.18
N ARG A 173 -2.94 32.21 17.78
CA ARG A 173 -4.11 31.34 17.76
C ARG A 173 -5.11 31.76 18.82
N ILE A 174 -6.31 32.15 18.38
CA ILE A 174 -7.40 32.57 19.27
C ILE A 174 -8.24 31.35 19.67
N ILE A 175 -8.29 31.05 20.96
CA ILE A 175 -9.16 30.03 21.55
C ILE A 175 -10.29 30.72 22.29
N MET A 176 -11.51 30.58 21.76
CA MET A 176 -12.71 31.17 22.33
C MET A 176 -13.63 30.07 22.88
N ARG A 177 -14.00 30.16 24.16
CA ARG A 177 -14.95 29.25 24.82
C ARG A 177 -16.19 30.04 25.21
N PHE A 178 -17.36 29.58 24.78
CA PHE A 178 -18.63 30.26 25.03
C PHE A 178 -19.72 29.26 25.42
N ARG A 179 -20.55 29.61 26.41
CA ARG A 179 -21.79 28.87 26.75
C ARG A 179 -22.97 29.84 26.76
N LYS A 180 -24.00 29.52 25.96
CA LYS A 180 -25.25 30.30 25.85
C LYS A 180 -25.96 30.37 27.20
N ARG A 181 -26.51 31.56 27.55
CA ARG A 181 -27.33 31.79 28.77
C ARG A 181 -26.66 31.41 30.11
N LYS A 182 -25.33 31.25 30.13
CA LYS A 182 -24.56 30.92 31.34
C LYS A 182 -23.53 32.00 31.71
N ASN A 183 -23.63 33.18 31.09
CA ASN A 183 -22.64 34.28 31.19
C ASN A 183 -21.18 33.80 31.10
N PHE A 184 -20.93 32.78 30.28
CA PHE A 184 -19.62 32.15 30.18
C PHE A 184 -19.02 32.44 28.80
N LYS A 185 -18.04 33.32 28.76
CA LYS A 185 -17.31 33.72 27.56
C LYS A 185 -15.85 33.95 27.94
N LYS A 186 -14.93 33.10 27.45
CA LYS A 186 -13.49 33.17 27.74
C LYS A 186 -12.70 33.18 26.43
N LYS A 187 -11.86 34.19 26.24
CA LYS A 187 -10.92 34.31 25.11
C LYS A 187 -9.50 34.09 25.63
N ARG A 188 -8.72 33.23 24.98
CA ARG A 188 -7.28 33.05 25.21
C ARG A 188 -6.58 33.16 23.87
N ILE A 189 -5.52 33.94 23.80
CA ILE A 189 -4.63 33.97 22.64
C ILE A 189 -3.39 33.15 23.02
N VAL A 190 -3.01 32.20 22.17
CA VAL A 190 -1.85 31.34 22.36
C VAL A 190 -0.93 31.51 21.16
N VAL A 191 0.33 31.78 21.45
CA VAL A 191 1.42 31.81 20.49
C VAL A 191 2.35 30.67 20.90
N THR A 192 2.63 29.75 19.97
CA THR A 192 3.50 28.60 20.24
C THR A 192 4.86 28.82 19.59
N PRO A 193 5.97 28.50 20.27
CA PRO A 193 7.29 28.55 19.65
C PRO A 193 7.39 27.49 18.55
N GLN A 194 8.09 27.83 17.49
CA GLN A 194 8.29 27.01 16.31
C GLN A 194 9.77 27.02 15.92
N THR A 195 10.25 25.89 15.42
CA THR A 195 11.62 25.76 14.91
C THR A 195 11.56 25.25 13.48
N VAL A 196 12.28 25.87 12.57
CA VAL A 196 12.42 25.41 11.18
C VAL A 196 13.74 24.69 11.03
N LEU A 197 13.67 23.43 10.60
CA LEU A 197 14.82 22.64 10.21
C LEU A 197 14.89 22.56 8.68
N ARG A 198 16.12 22.57 8.15
CA ARG A 198 16.38 22.17 6.77
C ARG A 198 17.12 20.86 6.75
N ILE A 199 16.67 19.92 5.92
CA ILE A 199 17.42 18.68 5.68
C ILE A 199 18.58 19.00 4.74
N ASN A 200 19.80 18.65 5.13
CA ASN A 200 20.99 18.90 4.31
C ASN A 200 21.17 17.74 3.33
N SER A 201 21.51 16.56 3.87
CA SER A 201 21.79 15.36 3.11
C SER A 201 21.12 14.14 3.75
N ILE A 202 20.84 13.17 2.88
CA ILE A 202 20.40 11.82 3.24
C ILE A 202 21.43 10.89 2.59
N GLU A 203 22.24 10.25 3.41
CA GLU A 203 23.33 9.37 2.99
C GLU A 203 23.02 7.92 3.40
N ILE A 204 23.40 6.97 2.54
CA ILE A 204 23.24 5.53 2.75
C ILE A 204 24.60 4.86 2.64
N ALA A 205 24.90 3.93 3.55
CA ALA A 205 26.10 3.09 3.50
C ALA A 205 25.81 1.71 2.90
N PRO A 206 26.74 1.09 2.16
CA PRO A 206 26.60 -0.26 1.61
C PRO A 206 26.88 -1.33 2.69
N CYS A 207 26.04 -1.39 3.72
CA CYS A 207 26.15 -2.34 4.83
C CYS A 207 24.91 -3.23 4.95
N LEU A 208 24.35 -3.66 3.82
CA LEU A 208 23.26 -4.62 3.78
C LEU A 208 23.81 -6.04 3.92
N SER A 209 23.36 -6.74 4.97
CA SER A 209 23.63 -8.16 5.23
C SER A 209 22.49 -9.04 4.76
#